data_AF-A0A5M8Q911-F1
#
_entry.id   AF-A0A5M8Q911-F1
#
_cell.length_a   1.000
_cell.length_b   1.000
_cell.length_c   1.000
_cell.angle_alpha   90.00
_cell.angle_beta   90.00
_cell.angle_gamma   90.00
#
_symmetry.space_group_name_H-M   'P 1'
#
loop_
_entity.id
_entity.type
_entity.pdbx_description
1 polymer ?
#
loop_
_entity_poly.entity_id
_entity_poly.type
_entity_poly.pdbx_seq_one_letter_code
_entity_poly.pdbx_strand_id
1 'polypeptide(L)' 'MSNPRFNFTQSQADFLELVLSHGVMEFSRSLKLIHDLALYHSDISFNKVEKSALFDLKLLWESFEQIEREKQVISK' A
#
# COMPACT_ATOMS: atom_id res chain seq x y z
N MET A 1 5.87 -19.50 11.95
CA MET A 1 4.62 -20.04 12.53
C MET A 1 3.54 -18.99 12.31
N SER A 2 2.55 -19.27 11.47
CA SER A 2 1.45 -18.36 11.13
C SER A 2 0.45 -18.24 12.28
N ASN A 3 -0.01 -17.02 12.54
CA ASN A 3 -1.06 -16.73 13.51
C ASN A 3 -2.39 -17.34 13.00
N PRO A 4 -3.08 -18.22 13.75
CA PRO A 4 -4.15 -19.09 13.23
C PRO A 4 -5.48 -18.39 12.84
N ARG A 5 -5.49 -17.08 12.64
CA ARG A 5 -6.69 -16.29 12.35
C ARG A 5 -6.94 -16.00 10.86
N PHE A 6 -5.97 -16.23 9.97
CA PHE A 6 -6.13 -15.92 8.55
C PHE A 6 -5.58 -17.04 7.67
N ASN A 7 -6.48 -17.74 6.99
CA ASN A 7 -6.13 -18.64 5.88
C ASN A 7 -6.21 -17.84 4.59
N PHE A 8 -5.06 -17.39 4.10
CA PHE A 8 -4.96 -16.75 2.79
C PHE A 8 -5.11 -17.79 1.67
N THR A 9 -5.73 -17.39 0.56
CA THR A 9 -5.59 -18.15 -0.70
C THR A 9 -4.13 -18.11 -1.15
N GLN A 10 -3.70 -19.03 -2.01
CA GLN A 10 -2.35 -19.03 -2.55
C GLN A 10 -1.98 -17.67 -3.18
N SER A 11 -2.88 -17.11 -4.00
CA SER A 11 -2.69 -15.81 -4.62
C SER A 11 -2.52 -14.65 -3.63
N GLN A 12 -3.20 -14.70 -2.48
CA GLN A 12 -3.04 -13.69 -1.43
C GLN A 12 -1.69 -13.83 -0.73
N ALA A 13 -1.24 -15.05 -0.48
CA ALA A 13 0.07 -15.31 0.10
C ALA A 13 1.21 -14.86 -0.84
N ASP A 14 1.13 -15.21 -2.13
CA ASP A 14 2.11 -14.84 -3.14
C ASP A 14 2.23 -13.31 -3.29
N PHE A 15 1.09 -12.60 -3.26
CA PHE A 15 1.08 -11.15 -3.29
C PHE A 15 1.80 -10.54 -2.08
N LEU A 16 1.52 -11.04 -0.87
CA LEU A 16 2.17 -10.56 0.34
C LEU A 16 3.68 -10.83 0.31
N GLU A 17 4.11 -12.00 -0.19
CA GLU A 17 5.53 -12.33 -0.36
C GLU A 17 6.22 -11.37 -1.35
N LEU A 18 5.58 -11.08 -2.48
CA LEU A 18 6.08 -10.11 -3.45
C LEU A 18 6.23 -8.71 -2.82
N VAL A 19 5.21 -8.25 -2.09
CA VAL A 19 5.21 -6.94 -1.43
C VAL A 19 6.34 -6.84 -0.41
N LEU A 20 6.50 -7.85 0.43
CA LEU A 20 7.51 -7.88 1.48
C LEU A 20 8.93 -8.03 0.94
N SER A 21 9.12 -8.77 -0.16
CA SER A 21 10.44 -8.98 -0.77
C SER A 21 10.94 -7.77 -1.55
N HIS A 22 10.06 -7.03 -2.23
CA HIS A 22 10.42 -5.79 -2.93
C HIS A 22 10.67 -4.63 -1.95
N GLY A 23 9.85 -4.54 -0.90
CA GLY A 23 9.93 -3.49 0.11
C GLY A 23 8.65 -2.67 0.21
N VAL A 24 8.03 -2.70 1.39
CA VAL A 24 6.76 -2.01 1.68
C VAL A 24 6.91 -0.49 1.63
N MET A 25 8.08 0.03 2.01
CA MET A 25 8.33 1.48 1.99
C MET A 25 8.55 2.00 0.58
N GLU A 26 9.19 1.21 -0.29
CA GLU A 26 9.40 1.49 -1.70
C GLU A 26 8.05 1.57 -2.43
N PHE A 27 7.15 0.61 -2.17
CA PHE A 27 5.79 0.67 -2.67
C PHE A 27 5.01 1.88 -2.14
N SER A 28 5.08 2.14 -0.83
CA SER A 28 4.41 3.30 -0.23
C SER A 28 4.85 4.62 -0.88
N ARG A 29 6.17 4.83 -1.01
CA ARG A 29 6.72 6.03 -1.66
C ARG A 29 6.28 6.16 -3.11
N SER A 30 6.25 5.05 -3.85
CA SER A 30 5.84 5.04 -5.26
C SER A 30 4.38 5.42 -5.42
N LEU A 31 3.49 4.86 -4.59
CA LEU A 31 2.06 5.17 -4.61
C LEU A 31 1.79 6.63 -4.22
N LYS A 32 2.47 7.12 -3.18
CA LYS A 32 2.37 8.52 -2.75
C LYS A 32 2.84 9.48 -3.85
N LEU A 33 3.94 9.17 -4.54
CA LEU A 33 4.43 9.97 -5.65
C LEU A 33 3.39 10.06 -6.78
N ILE A 34 2.79 8.94 -7.19
CA ILE A 34 1.76 8.92 -8.24
C ILE A 34 0.53 9.73 -7.81
N HIS A 35 0.11 9.59 -6.56
CA HIS A 35 -0.99 10.35 -6.00
C HIS A 35 -0.71 11.85 -6.01
N ASP A 36 0.45 12.27 -5.52
CA ASP A 36 0.83 13.69 -5.45
C ASP A 36 1.03 14.27 -6.86
N LEU A 37 1.55 13.49 -7.81
CA LEU A 37 1.63 13.85 -9.22
C LEU A 37 0.24 14.12 -9.81
N ALA A 38 -0.70 13.21 -9.60
CA ALA A 38 -2.07 13.43 -10.04
C ALA A 38 -2.68 14.65 -9.34
N LEU A 39 -2.61 14.73 -8.02
CA LEU A 39 -3.32 15.75 -7.24
C LEU A 39 -2.81 17.18 -7.49
N TYR A 40 -1.51 17.36 -7.63
CA TYR A 40 -0.88 18.69 -7.64
C TYR A 40 -0.28 19.08 -8.99
N HIS A 41 -0.03 18.12 -9.89
CA HIS A 41 0.63 18.38 -11.16
C HIS A 41 -0.24 18.04 -12.39
N SER A 42 -1.49 17.64 -12.17
CA SER A 42 -2.47 17.46 -13.24
C SER A 42 -3.30 18.72 -13.44
N ASP A 43 -3.44 19.17 -14.69
CA ASP A 43 -4.38 20.22 -15.08
C ASP A 43 -5.83 19.69 -15.21
N ILE A 44 -6.06 18.41 -14.85
CA ILE A 44 -7.37 17.75 -14.97
C ILE A 44 -8.18 17.92 -13.68
N SER A 45 -9.41 18.41 -13.81
CA SER A 45 -10.36 18.43 -12.70
C SER A 45 -10.85 17.03 -12.34
N PHE A 46 -10.75 16.64 -11.07
CA PHE A 46 -11.22 15.33 -10.61
C PHE A 46 -12.72 15.30 -10.35
N ASN A 47 -13.41 14.35 -10.98
CA ASN A 47 -14.75 13.95 -10.64
C ASN A 47 -14.73 12.89 -9.51
N LYS A 48 -15.88 12.29 -9.21
CA LYS A 48 -16.02 11.33 -8.11
C LYS A 48 -15.16 10.08 -8.31
N VAL A 49 -15.00 9.62 -9.55
CA VAL A 49 -14.26 8.40 -9.89
C VAL A 49 -12.77 8.59 -9.63
N GLU A 50 -12.17 9.69 -10.12
CA GLU A 50 -10.73 9.90 -9.90
C GLU A 50 -10.43 10.17 -8.43
N LYS A 51 -11.32 10.86 -7.71
CA LYS A 51 -11.17 11.03 -6.25
C LYS A 51 -11.20 9.70 -5.51
N SER A 52 -12.06 8.76 -5.93
CA SER A 52 -12.08 7.41 -5.35
C SER A 52 -10.78 6.67 -5.63
N ALA A 53 -10.27 6.73 -6.87
CA ALA A 53 -9.02 6.08 -7.22
C ALA A 53 -7.82 6.62 -6.42
N LEU A 54 -7.74 7.96 -6.25
CA LEU A 54 -6.69 8.56 -5.40
C LEU A 54 -6.81 8.14 -3.93
N PHE A 55 -8.04 7.99 -3.44
CA PHE A 55 -8.28 7.48 -2.09
C PHE A 55 -7.86 6.01 -1.94
N ASP A 56 -8.10 5.17 -2.94
CA ASP A 56 -7.68 3.76 -2.93
C ASP A 56 -6.15 3.63 -2.91
N LEU A 57 -5.44 4.49 -3.66
CA LEU A 57 -3.97 4.58 -3.57
C LEU A 57 -3.52 4.95 -2.16
N LYS A 58 -4.22 5.91 -1.53
CA LYS A 58 -3.95 6.34 -0.15
C LYS A 58 -4.07 5.22 0.84
N LEU A 59 -5.20 4.52 0.80
CA LEU A 59 -5.46 3.38 1.68
C LEU A 59 -4.34 2.33 1.56
N LEU A 60 -3.89 2.05 0.33
CA LEU A 60 -2.87 1.04 0.08
C LEU A 60 -1.50 1.44 0.63
N TRP A 61 -1.02 2.67 0.40
CA TRP A 61 0.28 3.07 0.92
C TRP A 61 0.29 3.18 2.44
N GLU A 62 -0.81 3.64 3.07
CA GLU A 62 -0.91 3.73 4.53
C GLU A 62 -0.86 2.33 5.15
N SER A 63 -1.44 1.34 4.48
CA SER A 63 -1.38 -0.07 4.88
C SER A 63 0.05 -0.62 4.78
N PHE A 64 0.80 -0.27 3.74
CA PHE A 64 2.22 -0.67 3.63
C PHE A 64 3.09 -0.03 4.72
N GLU A 65 2.88 1.25 5.02
CA GLU A 65 3.59 1.89 6.14
C GLU A 65 3.24 1.24 7.48
N GLN A 66 2.00 0.78 7.65
CA GLN A 66 1.59 0.07 8.86
C GLN A 66 2.31 -1.26 9.03
N ILE A 67 2.47 -2.03 7.95
CA ILE A 67 3.25 -3.28 7.95
C ILE A 67 4.69 -3.01 8.40
N GLU A 68 5.32 -1.95 7.89
CA GLU A 68 6.68 -1.57 8.30
C GLU A 68 6.73 -1.17 9.79
N ARG A 69 5.78 -0.34 10.25
CA ARG A 69 5.71 0.07 11.67
C ARG A 69 5.61 -1.14 12.61
N GLU A 70 4.79 -2.13 12.27
CA GLU A 70 4.62 -3.35 13.07
C GLU A 70 5.89 -4.22 13.07
N LYS A 71 6.59 -4.32 11.93
CA LYS A 71 7.88 -5.03 11.83
C LYS A 71 8.94 -4.46 12.77
N GLN A 72 8.99 -3.13 12.91
CA GLN A 72 9.94 -2.44 13.80
C GLN A 72 9.62 -2.65 15.29
N VAL A 73 8.35 -2.91 15.64
CA VAL A 73 7.92 -3.22 17.02
C VAL A 73 8.29 -4.65 17.40
N ILE A 74 8.25 -5.60 16.46
CA ILE A 74 8.55 -7.02 16.70
C ILE A 74 10.07 -7.29 16.75
N SER A 75 10.87 -6.43 16.12
CA SER A 75 12.35 -6.57 16.06
C SER A 75 13.09 -5.94 17.24
N LYS A 76 12.37 -5.44 18.25
CA LYS A 76 12.90 -4.93 19.53
C LYS A 76 12.54 -5.89 20.66
#